data_AF-A0A7S0PUM7-F1
#
_entry.id   AF-A0A7S0PUM7-F1
#
_cell.length_a   1.000
_cell.length_b   1.000
_cell.length_c   1.000
_cell.angle_alpha   90.00
_cell.angle_beta   90.00
_cell.angle_gamma   90.00
#
_symmetry.space_group_name_H-M   'P 1'
#
loop_
_entity.id
_entity.type
_entity.pdbx_description
1 polymer ?
#
loop_
_entity_poly.entity_id
_entity_poly.type
_entity_poly.pdbx_seq_one_letter_code
_entity_poly.pdbx_strand_id
1 'polypeptide(L)'
;EQPLYEVDERRPVLATYIGSAKVERKCTSGGPCAGSTRERCAAGCHNVRPAVVAQLTAHANDSAQPSRWIGFGAPGGVGKDAFTAMLRSTFCIEPPGDTLTRKGIYDAIQCGCIPVVFRRDAAFLEQLAFSSVVPYERMWMHVPEEDVGQLVQRLHAVPMHAISARRALLSRWSRSLAFPS
;
A
#
# COMPACT_ATOMS: atom_id res chain seq x y z
N GLU A 1 -3.49 27.47 -2.05
CA GLU A 1 -3.14 26.43 -3.04
C GLU A 1 -4.21 25.37 -3.05
N GLN A 2 -4.73 24.97 -4.22
CA GLN A 2 -5.81 23.98 -4.34
C GLN A 2 -5.24 22.56 -4.48
N PRO A 3 -5.87 21.53 -3.89
CA PRO A 3 -5.41 20.15 -3.99
C PRO A 3 -5.51 19.62 -5.43
N LEU A 4 -4.66 18.64 -5.79
CA LEU A 4 -4.68 18.01 -7.13
C LEU A 4 -5.95 17.15 -7.38
N TYR A 5 -6.72 16.86 -6.33
CA TYR A 5 -7.96 16.09 -6.38
C TYR A 5 -8.89 16.52 -5.22
N GLU A 6 -10.21 16.41 -5.40
CA GLU A 6 -11.15 16.52 -4.29
C GLU A 6 -11.14 15.23 -3.45
N VAL A 7 -11.06 15.39 -2.13
CA VAL A 7 -11.16 14.28 -1.18
C VAL A 7 -12.63 13.86 -1.11
N ASP A 8 -12.98 12.81 -1.85
CA ASP A 8 -14.28 12.16 -1.67
C ASP A 8 -14.26 11.36 -0.37
N GLU A 9 -14.87 11.93 0.67
CA GLU A 9 -15.01 11.32 2.00
C GLU A 9 -16.01 10.15 2.02
N ARG A 10 -16.78 9.94 0.95
CA ARG A 10 -17.78 8.85 0.84
C ARG A 10 -17.24 7.62 0.11
N ARG A 11 -15.95 7.59 -0.22
CA ARG A 11 -15.33 6.41 -0.84
C ARG A 11 -15.53 5.18 0.07
N PRO A 12 -16.01 4.05 -0.47
CA PRO A 12 -15.98 2.80 0.29
C PRO A 12 -14.55 2.52 0.76
N VAL A 13 -14.41 1.85 1.90
CA VAL A 13 -13.09 1.37 2.37
C VAL A 13 -12.64 0.27 1.43
N LEU A 14 -12.03 0.68 0.33
CA LEU A 14 -11.46 -0.16 -0.70
C LEU A 14 -9.95 -0.19 -0.51
N ALA A 15 -9.37 -1.38 -0.61
CA ALA A 15 -7.93 -1.51 -0.73
C ALA A 15 -7.52 -1.93 -2.13
N THR A 16 -6.50 -1.27 -2.67
CA THR A 16 -5.84 -1.69 -3.91
C THR A 16 -4.49 -2.31 -3.61
N TYR A 17 -4.28 -3.51 -4.15
CA TYR A 17 -2.95 -4.11 -4.24
C TYR A 17 -2.38 -3.78 -5.61
N ILE A 18 -1.25 -3.09 -5.63
CA ILE A 18 -0.47 -2.89 -6.86
C ILE A 18 0.71 -3.83 -6.74
N GLY A 19 0.69 -4.95 -7.43
CA GLY A 19 1.87 -5.81 -7.49
C GLY A 19 1.90 -6.55 -8.80
N SER A 20 3.07 -6.59 -9.45
CA SER A 20 3.27 -7.46 -10.61
C SER A 20 2.85 -8.89 -10.25
N ALA A 21 2.12 -9.56 -11.15
CA ALA A 21 1.58 -10.92 -11.00
C ALA A 21 2.63 -12.00 -10.61
N LYS A 22 3.91 -11.66 -10.61
CA LYS A 22 5.02 -12.48 -10.09
C LYS A 22 5.11 -12.33 -8.56
N VAL A 23 4.17 -12.95 -7.84
CA VAL A 23 4.09 -12.96 -6.36
C VAL A 23 5.24 -13.77 -5.74
N GLU A 24 5.76 -14.76 -6.46
CA GLU A 24 6.63 -15.84 -5.95
C GLU A 24 8.11 -15.49 -5.76
N ARG A 25 8.58 -14.31 -6.19
CA ARG A 25 10.04 -14.04 -6.34
C ARG A 25 10.59 -12.83 -5.57
N LYS A 26 9.82 -12.23 -4.66
CA LYS A 26 10.21 -10.94 -4.03
C LYS A 26 10.23 -11.03 -2.51
N CYS A 27 11.37 -11.45 -1.97
CA CYS A 27 11.67 -11.34 -0.53
C CYS A 27 12.15 -9.93 -0.21
N THR A 28 11.89 -9.43 0.99
CA THR A 28 12.30 -8.09 1.44
C THR A 28 13.78 -7.82 1.18
N SER A 29 14.06 -6.82 0.37
CA SER A 29 15.42 -6.49 -0.11
C SER A 29 16.02 -5.35 0.72
N GLY A 30 16.50 -5.68 1.91
CA GLY A 30 17.35 -4.78 2.67
C GLY A 30 18.17 -5.55 3.68
N GLY A 31 19.44 -5.18 3.80
CA GLY A 31 20.41 -5.91 4.62
C GLY A 31 20.67 -7.33 4.08
N PRO A 32 20.78 -8.36 4.93
CA PRO A 32 21.14 -9.73 4.54
C PRO A 32 20.19 -10.41 3.54
N CYS A 33 19.03 -9.79 3.27
CA CYS A 33 17.96 -10.31 2.43
C CYS A 33 17.97 -9.79 0.98
N ALA A 34 18.90 -8.88 0.63
CA ALA A 34 19.02 -8.35 -0.73
C ALA A 34 19.47 -9.44 -1.72
N GLY A 35 18.72 -9.65 -2.80
CA GLY A 35 19.12 -10.52 -3.92
C GLY A 35 18.62 -11.97 -3.90
N SER A 36 17.74 -12.38 -2.98
CA SER A 36 17.17 -13.73 -3.01
C SER A 36 16.06 -13.87 -4.06
N THR A 37 16.43 -13.96 -5.34
CA THR A 37 15.54 -14.43 -6.40
C THR A 37 15.42 -15.96 -6.33
N ARG A 38 14.74 -16.49 -5.32
CA ARG A 38 14.47 -17.95 -5.25
C ARG A 38 13.08 -18.21 -4.69
N GLU A 39 12.56 -19.40 -5.00
CA GLU A 39 11.29 -19.98 -4.54
C GLU A 39 11.09 -19.92 -3.02
N ARG A 40 12.16 -19.65 -2.24
CA ARG A 40 12.14 -19.39 -0.80
C ARG A 40 13.07 -18.22 -0.43
N CYS A 41 12.63 -17.42 0.53
CA CYS A 41 13.45 -16.37 1.14
C CYS A 41 14.61 -16.94 1.94
N ALA A 42 15.70 -16.17 2.07
CA ALA A 42 16.81 -16.52 2.98
C ALA A 42 16.32 -16.56 4.44
N ALA A 43 17.06 -17.26 5.31
CA ALA A 43 16.70 -17.38 6.72
C ALA A 43 16.55 -16.00 7.39
N GLY A 44 15.42 -15.76 8.05
CA GLY A 44 15.09 -14.46 8.64
C GLY A 44 14.48 -13.44 7.67
N CYS A 45 14.34 -13.79 6.39
CA CYS A 45 13.71 -12.96 5.36
C CYS A 45 12.31 -13.49 5.04
N HIS A 46 11.38 -12.59 4.74
CA HIS A 46 9.98 -12.94 4.54
C HIS A 46 9.44 -12.28 3.26
N ASN A 47 8.40 -12.89 2.69
CA ASN A 47 7.62 -12.33 1.59
C ASN A 47 6.17 -12.25 2.07
N VAL A 48 5.71 -11.06 2.41
CA VAL A 48 4.34 -10.85 2.92
C VAL A 48 3.29 -10.92 1.82
N ARG A 49 3.70 -10.85 0.54
CA ARG A 49 2.80 -10.67 -0.60
C ARG A 49 1.81 -11.84 -0.77
N PRO A 50 2.21 -13.13 -0.66
CA PRO A 50 1.27 -14.24 -0.68
C PRO A 50 0.21 -14.14 0.43
N ALA A 51 0.62 -13.79 1.65
CA ALA A 51 -0.30 -13.66 2.78
C ALA A 51 -1.27 -12.48 2.59
N VAL A 52 -0.76 -11.33 2.12
CA VAL A 52 -1.59 -10.17 1.76
C VAL A 52 -2.59 -10.54 0.66
N VAL A 53 -2.16 -11.17 -0.43
CA VAL A 53 -3.05 -11.60 -1.53
C VAL A 53 -4.09 -12.59 -1.01
N ALA A 54 -3.70 -13.57 -0.20
CA ALA A 54 -4.64 -14.54 0.38
C ALA A 54 -5.71 -13.86 1.24
N GLN A 55 -5.33 -12.90 2.09
CA GLN A 55 -6.27 -12.12 2.91
C GLN A 55 -7.25 -11.32 2.05
N LEU A 56 -6.74 -10.62 1.03
CA LEU A 56 -7.58 -9.82 0.14
C LEU A 56 -8.52 -10.71 -0.70
N THR A 57 -8.04 -11.83 -1.23
CA THR A 57 -8.86 -12.77 -2.01
C THR A 57 -9.91 -13.45 -1.15
N ALA A 58 -9.57 -13.87 0.07
CA ALA A 58 -10.54 -14.46 1.00
C ALA A 58 -11.69 -13.49 1.30
N HIS A 59 -11.37 -12.21 1.53
CA HIS A 59 -12.38 -11.18 1.78
C HIS A 59 -13.14 -10.71 0.52
N ALA A 60 -12.54 -10.82 -0.67
CA ALA A 60 -13.25 -10.53 -1.93
C ALA A 60 -14.28 -11.60 -2.29
N ASN A 61 -14.01 -12.86 -1.93
CA ASN A 61 -14.93 -13.98 -2.15
C ASN A 61 -16.01 -14.11 -1.06
N ASP A 62 -15.92 -13.31 0.01
CA ASP A 62 -16.98 -13.22 1.02
C ASP A 62 -18.22 -12.55 0.41
N SER A 63 -19.26 -13.36 0.18
CA SER A 63 -20.49 -12.97 -0.51
C SER A 63 -21.30 -11.90 0.22
N ALA A 64 -20.94 -11.55 1.47
CA ALA A 64 -21.56 -10.47 2.21
C ALA A 64 -21.17 -9.07 1.70
N GLN A 65 -19.99 -8.89 1.06
CA GLN A 65 -19.49 -7.58 0.61
C GLN A 65 -18.62 -7.65 -0.67
N PRO A 66 -19.19 -8.08 -1.81
CA PRO A 66 -18.44 -8.43 -3.03
C PRO A 66 -17.75 -7.25 -3.75
N SER A 67 -18.06 -5.99 -3.41
CA SER A 67 -17.61 -4.79 -4.13
C SER A 67 -16.48 -4.02 -3.45
N ARG A 68 -15.79 -4.64 -2.47
CA ARG A 68 -14.94 -3.90 -1.52
C ARG A 68 -13.42 -3.98 -1.74
N TRP A 69 -12.95 -4.66 -2.79
CA TRP A 69 -11.52 -4.85 -3.06
C TRP A 69 -11.20 -4.66 -4.55
N ILE A 70 -10.23 -3.81 -4.87
CA ILE A 70 -9.81 -3.57 -6.26
C ILE A 70 -8.35 -4.01 -6.39
N GLY A 71 -8.13 -5.29 -6.67
CA GLY A 71 -6.78 -5.78 -6.97
C GLY A 71 -6.38 -5.45 -8.40
N PHE A 72 -5.22 -4.80 -8.60
CA PHE A 72 -4.56 -4.83 -9.90
C PHE A 72 -3.66 -6.07 -9.93
N GLY A 73 -3.95 -7.04 -10.81
CA GLY A 73 -3.17 -8.27 -10.95
C GLY A 73 -3.46 -9.38 -9.92
N ALA A 74 -4.48 -9.23 -9.08
CA ALA A 74 -5.02 -10.34 -8.27
C ALA A 74 -6.16 -11.06 -9.02
N PRO A 75 -6.34 -12.38 -8.83
CA PRO A 75 -7.51 -13.09 -9.37
C PRO A 75 -8.80 -12.43 -8.85
N GLY A 76 -9.70 -12.01 -9.76
CA GLY A 76 -10.96 -11.33 -9.42
C GLY A 76 -10.90 -9.80 -9.28
N GLY A 77 -9.75 -9.18 -9.59
CA GLY A 77 -9.59 -7.73 -9.54
C GLY A 77 -10.43 -6.96 -10.58
N VAL A 78 -11.21 -5.97 -10.12
CA VAL A 78 -12.05 -5.11 -10.98
C VAL A 78 -11.33 -3.80 -11.29
N GLY A 79 -10.40 -3.80 -12.26
CA GLY A 79 -9.75 -2.57 -12.71
C GLY A 79 -8.89 -2.76 -13.95
N LYS A 80 -9.15 -1.98 -15.01
CA LYS A 80 -8.33 -2.00 -16.25
C LYS A 80 -7.02 -1.24 -16.08
N ASP A 81 -6.99 -0.28 -15.15
CA ASP A 81 -5.83 0.56 -14.89
C ASP A 81 -5.61 0.75 -13.37
N ALA A 82 -4.34 0.80 -12.96
CA ALA A 82 -3.96 0.88 -11.55
C ALA A 82 -4.28 2.25 -10.94
N PHE A 83 -4.28 3.32 -11.72
CA PHE A 83 -4.43 4.69 -11.20
C PHE A 83 -5.89 5.01 -10.85
N THR A 84 -6.84 4.66 -11.70
CA THR A 84 -8.29 4.67 -11.44
C THR A 84 -8.63 3.80 -10.25
N ALA A 85 -7.99 2.63 -10.09
CA ALA A 85 -8.17 1.80 -8.91
C ALA A 85 -7.72 2.52 -7.63
N MET A 86 -6.56 3.18 -7.63
CA MET A 86 -6.08 4.00 -6.51
C MET A 86 -6.98 5.20 -6.22
N LEU A 87 -7.41 5.94 -7.26
CA LEU A 87 -8.28 7.11 -7.14
C LEU A 87 -9.62 6.77 -6.50
N ARG A 88 -10.10 5.54 -6.67
CA ARG A 88 -11.34 5.08 -6.04
C ARG A 88 -11.11 4.47 -4.66
N SER A 89 -9.86 4.16 -4.31
CA SER A 89 -9.52 3.45 -3.09
C SER A 89 -9.23 4.34 -1.90
N THR A 90 -9.44 3.79 -0.71
CA THR A 90 -9.10 4.45 0.56
C THR A 90 -7.72 4.07 1.02
N PHE A 91 -7.36 2.79 0.89
CA PHE A 91 -6.06 2.24 1.26
C PHE A 91 -5.36 1.65 0.05
N CYS A 92 -4.05 1.84 -0.05
CA CYS A 92 -3.22 1.24 -1.09
C CYS A 92 -2.19 0.37 -0.40
N ILE A 93 -2.28 -0.93 -0.62
CA ILE A 93 -1.42 -1.90 0.05
C ILE A 93 -0.10 -1.96 -0.70
N GLU A 94 0.95 -1.54 -0.01
CA GLU A 94 2.29 -1.34 -0.54
C GLU A 94 3.27 -2.31 0.13
N PRO A 95 3.18 -3.63 -0.14
CA PRO A 95 4.13 -4.57 0.40
C PRO A 95 5.49 -4.40 -0.27
N PRO A 96 6.57 -4.70 0.45
CA PRO A 96 7.93 -4.61 -0.07
C PRO A 96 8.15 -5.51 -1.29
N GLY A 97 9.16 -5.15 -2.10
CA GLY A 97 9.51 -5.86 -3.33
C GLY A 97 11.03 -6.01 -3.49
N ASP A 98 11.53 -5.79 -4.71
CA ASP A 98 12.97 -5.86 -5.03
C ASP A 98 13.78 -4.70 -4.41
N THR A 99 13.08 -3.69 -3.88
CA THR A 99 13.60 -2.60 -3.04
C THR A 99 12.77 -2.46 -1.76
N LEU A 100 13.31 -1.80 -0.71
CA LEU A 100 12.56 -1.56 0.53
C LEU A 100 11.38 -0.62 0.30
N THR A 101 11.61 0.47 -0.45
CA THR A 101 10.57 1.41 -0.87
C THR A 101 10.18 1.16 -2.33
N ARG A 102 9.01 1.63 -2.76
CA ARG A 102 8.52 1.40 -4.12
C ARG A 102 7.78 2.61 -4.68
N LYS A 103 7.80 2.76 -6.00
CA LYS A 103 7.06 3.83 -6.72
C LYS A 103 5.59 3.91 -6.32
N GLY A 104 4.96 2.76 -6.05
CA GLY A 104 3.54 2.68 -5.65
C GLY A 104 3.18 3.51 -4.40
N ILE A 105 4.12 3.72 -3.46
CA ILE A 105 3.89 4.60 -2.30
C ILE A 105 3.63 6.03 -2.77
N TYR A 106 4.40 6.54 -3.73
CA TYR A 106 4.22 7.89 -4.27
C TYR A 106 2.96 7.99 -5.13
N ASP A 107 2.67 6.98 -5.94
CA ASP A 107 1.44 6.94 -6.75
C ASP A 107 0.19 6.95 -5.85
N ALA A 108 0.22 6.20 -4.73
CA ALA A 108 -0.84 6.20 -3.73
C ALA A 108 -1.03 7.59 -3.09
N ILE A 109 0.06 8.25 -2.70
CA ILE A 109 0.03 9.63 -2.16
C ILE A 109 -0.60 10.59 -3.18
N GLN A 110 -0.21 10.52 -4.44
CA GLN A 110 -0.76 11.35 -5.51
C GLN A 110 -2.25 11.10 -5.76
N CYS A 111 -2.73 9.87 -5.55
CA CYS A 111 -4.15 9.52 -5.67
C CYS A 111 -5.00 9.83 -4.42
N GLY A 112 -4.37 10.25 -3.31
CA GLY A 112 -5.05 10.35 -2.01
C GLY A 112 -5.47 9.01 -1.41
N CYS A 113 -4.82 7.95 -1.88
CA CYS A 113 -4.96 6.61 -1.37
C CYS A 113 -3.94 6.41 -0.24
N ILE A 114 -4.38 6.09 0.96
CA ILE A 114 -3.50 5.98 2.13
C ILE A 114 -2.59 4.77 1.96
N PRO A 115 -1.25 4.96 1.88
CA PRO A 115 -0.34 3.82 1.78
C PRO A 115 -0.44 2.94 3.02
N VAL A 116 -0.48 1.62 2.83
CA VAL A 116 -0.39 0.63 3.89
C VAL A 116 0.96 -0.06 3.73
N VAL A 117 1.87 0.20 4.67
CA VAL A 117 3.25 -0.25 4.63
C VAL A 117 3.49 -1.29 5.71
N PHE A 118 4.48 -2.16 5.48
CA PHE A 118 4.80 -3.28 6.38
C PHE A 118 6.13 -3.11 7.11
N ARG A 119 6.82 -2.00 6.85
CA ARG A 119 8.06 -1.60 7.51
C ARG A 119 7.98 -0.13 7.90
N ARG A 120 8.67 0.21 8.99
CA ARG A 120 8.84 1.59 9.49
C ARG A 120 10.21 1.85 10.11
N ASP A 121 11.16 0.94 9.89
CA ASP A 121 12.53 1.09 10.39
C ASP A 121 13.31 2.17 9.63
N ALA A 122 14.44 2.60 10.20
CA ALA A 122 15.29 3.65 9.64
C ALA A 122 15.72 3.36 8.19
N ALA A 123 16.09 2.11 7.88
CA ALA A 123 16.51 1.74 6.52
C ALA A 123 15.38 1.90 5.49
N PHE A 124 14.13 1.65 5.88
CA PHE A 124 12.97 1.93 5.05
C PHE A 124 12.72 3.44 4.91
N LEU A 125 12.78 4.20 6.00
CA LEU A 125 12.56 5.66 5.99
C LEU A 125 13.61 6.41 5.18
N GLU A 126 14.89 6.04 5.31
CA GLU A 126 16.03 6.66 4.62
C GLU A 126 15.94 6.50 3.10
N GLN A 127 15.24 5.48 2.60
CA GLN A 127 15.02 5.27 1.16
C GLN A 127 13.83 6.05 0.58
N LEU A 128 13.12 6.84 1.38
CA LEU A 128 12.02 7.69 0.91
C LEU A 128 12.52 9.08 0.53
N ALA A 129 11.98 9.63 -0.55
CA ALA A 129 12.36 10.94 -1.06
C ALA A 129 12.04 12.03 -0.02
N PHE A 130 13.02 12.88 0.29
CA PHE A 130 12.85 13.98 1.25
C PHE A 130 12.36 13.52 2.63
N SER A 131 12.77 12.32 3.07
CA SER A 131 12.36 11.72 4.36
C SER A 131 12.68 12.57 5.59
N SER A 132 13.62 13.50 5.50
CA SER A 132 13.93 14.47 6.56
C SER A 132 12.87 15.58 6.73
N VAL A 133 12.03 15.81 5.72
CA VAL A 133 11.06 16.92 5.69
C VAL A 133 9.62 16.41 5.56
N VAL A 134 9.42 15.33 4.82
CA VAL A 134 8.09 14.74 4.59
C VAL A 134 7.71 13.84 5.76
N PRO A 135 6.57 14.07 6.43
CA PRO A 135 6.16 13.31 7.60
C PRO A 135 5.46 11.99 7.19
N TYR A 136 6.19 11.10 6.52
CA TYR A 136 5.67 9.85 5.97
C TYR A 136 4.91 8.98 6.99
N GLU A 137 5.44 8.88 8.20
CA GLU A 137 4.82 8.08 9.27
C GLU A 137 3.41 8.54 9.64
N ARG A 138 3.09 9.81 9.41
CA ARG A 138 1.77 10.39 9.63
C ARG A 138 0.85 10.25 8.41
N MET A 139 1.41 9.92 7.25
CA MET A 139 0.69 9.82 5.97
C MET A 139 0.20 8.40 5.67
N TRP A 140 0.86 7.38 6.21
CA TRP A 140 0.52 5.98 5.97
C TRP A 140 -0.15 5.28 7.15
N MET A 141 -0.51 4.03 6.92
CA MET A 141 -0.84 3.05 7.94
C MET A 141 0.26 1.98 7.96
N HIS A 142 0.84 1.74 9.14
CA HIS A 142 1.79 0.66 9.32
C HIS A 142 1.08 -0.60 9.82
N VAL A 143 1.27 -1.73 9.14
CA VAL A 143 0.80 -3.06 9.55
C VAL A 143 2.02 -3.97 9.63
N PRO A 144 2.46 -4.39 10.83
CA PRO A 144 3.56 -5.33 10.96
C PRO A 144 3.36 -6.60 10.13
N GLU A 145 4.45 -7.24 9.68
CA GLU A 145 4.37 -8.42 8.82
C GLU A 145 3.66 -9.60 9.52
N GLU A 146 3.85 -9.73 10.83
CA GLU A 146 3.18 -10.69 11.70
C GLU A 146 1.67 -10.46 11.82
N ASP A 147 1.22 -9.24 11.59
CA ASP A 147 -0.18 -8.82 11.72
C ASP A 147 -0.95 -8.91 10.39
N VAL A 148 -0.35 -9.42 9.32
CA VAL A 148 -1.00 -9.55 8.00
C VAL A 148 -2.29 -10.36 8.09
N GLY A 149 -2.36 -11.36 8.97
CA GLY A 149 -3.57 -12.15 9.21
C GLY A 149 -4.79 -11.36 9.68
N GLN A 150 -4.58 -10.13 10.20
CA GLN A 150 -5.62 -9.21 10.65
C GLN A 150 -5.70 -7.96 9.77
N LEU A 151 -5.06 -7.96 8.60
CA LEU A 151 -4.93 -6.80 7.71
C LEU A 151 -6.28 -6.14 7.44
N VAL A 152 -7.25 -6.90 6.94
CA VAL A 152 -8.56 -6.36 6.56
C VAL A 152 -9.33 -5.82 7.76
N GLN A 153 -9.32 -6.53 8.88
CA GLN A 153 -9.96 -6.08 10.12
C GLN A 153 -9.38 -4.74 10.59
N ARG A 154 -8.05 -4.60 10.52
CA ARG A 154 -7.36 -3.35 10.87
C ARG A 154 -7.74 -2.21 9.94
N LEU A 155 -7.84 -2.44 8.62
CA LEU A 155 -8.28 -1.42 7.65
C LEU A 155 -9.71 -0.95 7.94
N HIS A 156 -10.62 -1.86 8.31
CA HIS A 156 -11.99 -1.51 8.68
C HIS A 156 -12.10 -0.78 10.02
N ALA A 157 -11.20 -1.07 10.95
CA ALA A 157 -11.19 -0.44 12.27
C ALA A 157 -10.65 1.00 12.25
N VAL A 158 -10.08 1.49 11.13
CA VAL A 158 -9.59 2.87 11.05
C VAL A 158 -10.78 3.84 11.03
N PRO A 159 -10.90 4.74 12.02
CA PRO A 159 -12.02 5.67 12.06
C PRO A 159 -11.88 6.77 10.99
N MET A 160 -13.00 7.29 10.51
CA MET A 160 -13.04 8.29 9.43
C MET A 160 -12.21 9.54 9.72
N HIS A 161 -12.18 10.04 10.96
CA HIS A 161 -11.36 11.19 11.31
C HIS A 161 -9.85 10.93 11.07
N ALA A 162 -9.38 9.70 11.29
CA ALA A 162 -8.00 9.32 11.08
C ALA A 162 -7.69 9.10 9.58
N ILE A 163 -8.69 8.74 8.78
CA ILE A 163 -8.60 8.69 7.32
C ILE A 163 -8.50 10.11 6.75
N SER A 164 -9.41 11.01 7.14
CA SER A 164 -9.41 12.41 6.69
C SER A 164 -8.11 13.14 7.08
N ALA A 165 -7.60 12.93 8.30
CA ALA A 165 -6.33 13.50 8.75
C ALA A 165 -5.14 13.05 7.88
N ARG A 166 -5.06 11.76 7.53
CA ARG A 166 -4.03 11.25 6.63
C ARG A 166 -4.16 11.84 5.23
N ARG A 167 -5.38 11.84 4.66
CA ARG A 167 -5.64 12.39 3.33
C ARG A 167 -5.32 13.88 3.23
N ALA A 168 -5.54 14.66 4.28
CA ALA A 168 -5.12 16.06 4.31
C ALA A 168 -3.60 16.21 4.16
N LEU A 169 -2.81 15.32 4.80
CA LEU A 169 -1.36 15.29 4.62
C LEU A 169 -0.96 14.80 3.22
N LEU A 170 -1.61 13.75 2.69
CA LEU A 170 -1.36 13.29 1.31
C LEU A 170 -1.56 14.43 0.30
N SER A 171 -2.68 15.13 0.42
CA SER A 171 -3.04 16.25 -0.43
C SER A 171 -2.01 17.38 -0.36
N ARG A 172 -1.58 17.76 0.86
CA ARG A 172 -0.55 18.78 1.09
C ARG A 172 0.79 18.45 0.43
N TRP A 173 1.22 17.19 0.50
CA TRP A 173 2.53 16.76 -0.01
C TRP A 173 2.49 16.20 -1.43
N SER A 174 1.30 16.00 -2.02
CA SER A 174 1.11 15.38 -3.34
C SER A 174 1.95 16.02 -4.44
N ARG A 175 1.95 17.36 -4.54
CA ARG A 175 2.72 18.11 -5.55
C ARG A 175 4.22 18.00 -5.35
N SER A 176 4.70 18.06 -4.10
CA SER A 176 6.12 17.97 -3.77
C SER A 176 6.71 16.58 -4.03
N LEU A 177 5.86 15.56 -4.10
CA LEU A 177 6.22 14.17 -4.34
C LEU A 177 5.82 13.70 -5.75
N ALA A 178 5.42 14.62 -6.63
CA ALA A 178 5.17 14.33 -8.02
C ALA A 178 6.50 14.24 -8.77
N PHE A 179 6.76 13.10 -9.41
CA PHE A 179 7.88 12.98 -10.35
C PHE A 179 7.45 13.57 -11.70
N PRO A 180 8.24 14.46 -12.32
CA PRO A 180 7.96 14.88 -13.69
C PRO A 180 8.00 13.65 -14.60
N SER A 181 6.90 13.46 -15.34
CA SER A 181 6.72 12.42 -16.35
C SER A 181 7.50 12.74 -17.62
#